data_AF-A0A068UNQ6-F1
#
_entry.id   AF-A0A068UNQ6-F1
#
_cell.length_a   1.000
_cell.length_b   1.000
_cell.length_c   1.000
_cell.angle_alpha   90.00
_cell.angle_beta   90.00
_cell.angle_gamma   90.00
#
_symmetry.space_group_name_H-M   'P 1'
#
loop_
_entity.id
_entity.type
_entity.pdbx_description
1 polymer ?
#
loop_
_entity_poly.entity_id
_entity_poly.type
_entity_poly.pdbx_seq_one_letter_code
_entity_poly.pdbx_strand_id
1 'polypeptide(L)' 'MKGVFSAPGDYIYFKSQVPLHKIPIGLKHWRYYDFGPKVVPPLICLPGITGTADVHYKQIMSLSMKVLL' A
#
# COMPACT_ATOMS: atom_id res chain seq x y z
N MET A 1 -19.35 -16.08 -1.97
CA MET A 1 -18.94 -14.69 -1.67
C MET A 1 -18.76 -13.96 -3.00
N LYS A 2 -19.64 -13.02 -3.35
CA LYS A 2 -19.44 -12.18 -4.54
C LYS A 2 -18.35 -11.17 -4.21
N GLY A 3 -17.19 -11.31 -4.85
CA GLY A 3 -16.13 -10.30 -4.76
C GLY A 3 -16.67 -8.98 -5.26
N VAL A 4 -16.83 -8.01 -4.36
CA VAL A 4 -17.11 -6.63 -4.74
C VAL A 4 -15.86 -6.14 -5.47
N PHE A 5 -15.89 -6.20 -6.80
CA PHE A 5 -14.90 -5.52 -7.61
C PHE A 5 -15.07 -4.03 -7.36
N SER A 6 -14.06 -3.42 -6.77
CA SER A 6 -14.00 -1.98 -6.53
C SER A 6 -14.02 -1.26 -7.87
N ALA A 7 -14.70 -0.12 -7.92
CA ALA A 7 -14.73 0.71 -9.11
C ALA A 7 -13.28 1.10 -9.50
N PRO A 8 -12.98 1.29 -10.80
CA PRO A 8 -11.67 1.72 -11.26
C PRO A 8 -11.10 2.95 -10.52
N GLY A 9 -11.99 3.78 -9.95
CA GLY A 9 -11.65 4.98 -9.19
C GLY A 9 -10.83 4.74 -7.92
N ASP A 10 -11.00 3.62 -7.21
CA ASP A 10 -10.33 3.40 -5.91
C ASP A 10 -8.81 3.27 -6.07
N TYR A 11 -8.39 2.58 -7.12
CA TYR A 11 -6.96 2.43 -7.42
C TYR A 11 -6.35 3.74 -7.89
N ILE A 12 -7.04 4.51 -8.75
CA ILE A 12 -6.57 5.83 -9.18
C ILE A 12 -6.48 6.79 -7.99
N TYR A 13 -7.48 6.78 -7.11
CA TYR A 13 -7.47 7.56 -5.88
C TYR A 13 -6.29 7.16 -4.99
N PHE A 14 -6.07 5.87 -4.74
CA PHE A 14 -4.90 5.38 -4.02
C PHE A 14 -3.59 5.92 -4.61
N LYS A 15 -3.38 5.82 -5.94
CA LYS A 15 -2.17 6.32 -6.60
C LYS A 15 -1.97 7.82 -6.45
N SER A 16 -3.03 8.59 -6.28
CA SER A 16 -2.97 10.04 -6.01
C SER A 16 -2.63 10.39 -4.57
N GLN A 17 -2.99 9.54 -3.60
CA GLN A 17 -2.85 9.82 -2.17
C GLN A 17 -1.58 9.23 -1.56
N VAL A 18 -1.15 8.07 -2.07
CA VAL A 18 -0.09 7.28 -1.44
C VAL A 18 1.21 7.37 -2.26
N PRO A 19 2.27 7.98 -1.71
CA PRO A 19 3.54 8.13 -2.43
C PRO A 19 4.28 6.81 -2.56
N LEU A 20 4.77 6.53 -3.77
CA LEU A 20 5.66 5.39 -4.01
C LEU A 20 7.10 5.79 -3.71
N HIS A 21 7.67 5.21 -2.67
CA HIS A 21 9.06 5.44 -2.27
C HIS A 21 10.03 4.52 -3.01
N LYS A 22 11.30 4.94 -3.05
CA LYS A 22 12.41 4.17 -3.62
C LYS A 22 13.55 4.13 -2.61
N ILE A 23 14.18 2.97 -2.43
CA ILE A 23 15.37 2.82 -1.59
C ILE A 23 16.39 1.89 -2.26
N PRO A 24 17.67 2.28 -2.33
CA PRO A 24 18.73 1.39 -2.79
C PRO A 24 19.08 0.38 -1.70
N ILE A 25 19.12 -0.91 -2.05
CA ILE A 25 19.57 -2.00 -1.19
C ILE A 25 20.56 -2.86 -1.98
N GLY A 26 21.85 -2.71 -1.67
CA GLY A 26 22.94 -3.29 -2.47
C GLY A 26 22.88 -2.78 -3.91
N LEU A 27 22.83 -3.70 -4.87
CA LEU A 27 22.72 -3.37 -6.30
C LEU A 27 21.27 -3.18 -6.78
N LYS A 28 20.27 -3.36 -5.92
CA LYS A 28 18.85 -3.31 -6.29
C LYS A 28 18.20 -2.03 -5.81
N HIS A 29 17.26 -1.51 -6.61
CA HIS A 29 16.40 -0.39 -6.22
C HIS A 29 15.01 -0.90 -5.88
N TRP A 30 14.66 -0.85 -4.61
CA TRP A 30 13.36 -1.32 -4.12
C TRP A 30 12.34 -0.20 -4.20
N ARG A 31 11.10 -0.56 -4.53
CA ARG A 31 9.95 0.34 -4.52
C ARG A 31 8.96 -0.14 -3.48
N TYR A 32 8.49 0.75 -2.62
CA TYR A 32 7.59 0.40 -1.53
C TYR A 32 6.63 1.56 -1.22
N TYR A 33 5.50 1.22 -0.61
CA TYR A 33 4.60 2.19 0.00
C TYR A 33 4.82 2.18 1.51
N ASP A 34 4.78 3.37 2.12
CA ASP A 34 4.84 3.51 3.57
C ASP A 34 3.83 4.58 4.03
N PHE A 35 2.64 4.13 4.42
CA PHE A 35 1.47 4.98 4.58
C PHE A 35 0.65 4.61 5.82
N GLY A 36 0.19 5.64 6.54
CA GLY A 36 -0.54 5.49 7.81
C GLY A 36 0.26 5.99 9.03
N PRO A 37 -0.26 5.76 10.25
CA PRO A 37 0.35 6.23 11.50
C PRO A 37 1.74 5.63 11.73
N LYS A 38 2.69 6.44 12.23
CA LYS A 38 4.09 6.03 12.47
C LYS A 38 4.40 5.65 13.92
N VAL A 39 3.41 5.78 14.80
CA VAL A 39 3.54 5.55 16.27
C VAL A 39 2.91 4.23 16.73
N VAL A 40 2.55 3.36 15.78
CA VAL A 40 1.98 2.03 16.04
C VAL A 40 2.87 0.97 15.38
N PRO A 41 2.81 -0.30 15.83
CA PRO A 41 3.55 -1.38 15.19
C PRO A 41 3.26 -1.45 13.67
N PRO A 42 4.30 -1.58 12.82
CA PRO A 42 4.11 -1.57 11.37
C PRO A 42 3.51 -2.89 10.89
N LEU A 43 2.62 -2.81 9.90
CA LEU A 43 2.19 -3.95 9.10
C LEU A 43 2.98 -3.98 7.79
N ILE A 44 3.68 -5.09 7.52
CA ILE A 44 4.44 -5.29 6.29
C ILE A 44 3.68 -6.23 5.37
N CYS A 45 3.28 -5.72 4.20
CA CYS A 45 2.61 -6.51 3.16
C CYS A 45 3.60 -6.89 2.05
N LEU A 46 3.89 -8.17 1.91
CA LEU A 46 4.74 -8.71 0.84
C LEU A 46 3.85 -9.27 -0.28
N PRO A 47 4.05 -8.89 -1.55
CA PRO A 47 3.30 -9.48 -2.66
C PRO A 47 3.75 -10.92 -2.93
N GLY A 48 2.87 -11.70 -3.56
CA GLY A 48 3.23 -13.02 -4.10
C GLY A 48 4.17 -12.93 -5.30
N ILE A 49 4.55 -14.10 -5.84
CA ILE A 49 5.58 -14.24 -6.89
C ILE A 49 5.37 -13.39 -8.15
N THR A 50 4.12 -13.11 -8.53
CA THR A 50 3.75 -12.36 -9.74
C THR A 50 3.20 -10.96 -9.45
N GLY A 51 3.14 -10.55 -8.19
CA GLY A 51 2.54 -9.29 -7.77
C GLY A 51 3.55 -8.16 -7.54
N THR A 52 3.09 -6.92 -7.64
CA THR A 52 3.80 -5.74 -7.14
C THR A 52 3.20 -5.28 -5.80
N ALA A 53 3.80 -4.30 -5.14
CA ALA A 53 3.23 -3.70 -3.93
C ALA A 53 1.79 -3.17 -4.13
N ASP A 54 1.40 -2.87 -5.38
CA ASP A 54 0.08 -2.34 -5.73
C ASP A 54 -1.05 -3.34 -5.40
N VAL A 55 -0.78 -4.65 -5.34
CA VAL A 55 -1.81 -5.66 -5.02
C VAL A 55 -2.43 -5.47 -3.64
N HIS A 56 -1.72 -4.77 -2.74
CA HIS A 56 -2.14 -4.50 -1.37
C HIS A 56 -2.77 -3.11 -1.19
N TYR A 57 -3.11 -2.39 -2.27
CA TYR A 57 -3.62 -1.02 -2.17
C TYR A 57 -4.90 -0.92 -1.31
N LYS A 58 -5.79 -1.92 -1.37
CA LYS A 58 -7.01 -1.93 -0.57
C LYS A 58 -6.72 -2.06 0.92
N GLN A 59 -5.76 -2.91 1.29
CA GLN A 59 -5.30 -3.07 2.66
C GLN A 59 -4.70 -1.76 3.17
N ILE A 60 -3.86 -1.10 2.35
CA ILE A 60 -3.31 0.23 2.71
C ILE A 60 -4.46 1.23 2.92
N MET A 61 -5.38 1.36 1.98
CA MET A 61 -6.48 2.33 2.09
C MET A 61 -7.42 2.05 3.29
N SER A 62 -7.64 0.78 3.63
CA SER A 62 -8.55 0.39 4.71
C SER A 62 -7.89 0.39 6.11
N LEU A 63 -6.60 0.08 6.20
CA LEU A 63 -5.90 -0.08 7.48
C LEU A 63 -5.12 1.18 7.91
N SER A 64 -4.86 2.10 6.98
CA SER A 64 -4.12 3.35 7.26
C SER A 64 -5.00 4.49 7.77
N MET A 65 -6.21 4.20 8.30
CA MET A 65 -7.07 5.24 8.88
C MET A 65 -6.33 6.00 10.00
N LYS A 66 -6.42 7.33 9.97
CA LYS A 66 -5.82 8.21 10.98
C LYS A 66 -6.42 7.84 12.34
N VAL A 67 -5.57 7.50 13.30
CA VAL A 67 -5.97 7.56 14.70
C VAL A 67 -6.25 9.04 14.98
N LEU A 68 -7.53 9.40 15.17
CA LEU A 68 -7.84 10.65 15.85
C LEU A 68 -7.36 10.45 17.29
N LEU A 69 -6.18 10.98 17.60
CA LEU A 69 -5.79 11.27 18.97
C LEU A 69 -6.32 12.65 19.34
#